data_AF-A0A7X8CIR9-F1
#
_entry.id   AF-A0A7X8CIR9-F1
#
_cell.length_a   1.000
_cell.length_b   1.000
_cell.length_c   1.000
_cell.angle_alpha   90.00
_cell.angle_beta   90.00
_cell.angle_gamma   90.00
#
_symmetry.space_group_name_H-M   'P 1'
#
loop_
_entity.id
_entity.type
_entity.pdbx_description
1 polymer ?
#
loop_
_entity_poly.entity_id
_entity_poly.type
_entity_poly.pdbx_seq_one_letter_code
_entity_poly.pdbx_strand_id
1 'polypeptide(L)'
;MFQKVGIAISTAAGGGSRKVTKSIAKQLFWMGVHKVYRFHKNVKSSTWQMVSNKIKESIDKGTTKLSRKVEANIGKVRPGLGLRFLFNIMKLMQKSNNWNEVDKNYWKENGWLDKKRPW
;
A
#
# COMPACT_ATOMS: atom_id res chain seq x y z
N MET A 1 -3.24 9.55 3.97
CA MET A 1 -2.80 8.35 3.20
C MET A 1 -2.66 8.60 1.70
N PHE A 2 -3.53 9.42 1.10
CA PHE A 2 -3.70 9.62 -0.35
C PHE A 2 -2.49 10.09 -1.18
N GLN A 3 -1.48 10.66 -0.54
CA GLN A 3 -0.24 11.11 -1.19
C GLN A 3 1.00 10.28 -0.78
N LYS A 4 0.81 9.24 0.06
CA LYS A 4 1.92 8.39 0.51
C LYS A 4 2.29 7.35 -0.54
N VAL A 5 3.53 6.89 -0.48
CA VAL A 5 4.02 5.71 -1.22
C VAL A 5 4.03 4.52 -0.26
N GLY A 6 3.41 3.41 -0.66
CA GLY A 6 3.43 2.16 0.09
C GLY A 6 4.47 1.18 -0.46
N ILE A 7 5.06 0.37 0.42
CA ILE A 7 5.89 -0.77 0.05
C ILE A 7 5.35 -2.00 0.77
N ALA A 8 4.99 -3.04 0.02
CA ALA A 8 4.59 -4.33 0.54
C ALA A 8 5.73 -5.34 0.34
N ILE A 9 6.29 -5.84 1.43
CA ILE A 9 7.41 -6.79 1.42
C ILE A 9 6.94 -8.13 2.00
N SER A 10 7.30 -9.23 1.35
CA SER A 10 7.13 -10.58 1.93
C SER A 10 8.22 -11.51 1.45
N THR A 11 8.77 -12.27 2.39
CA THR A 11 9.69 -13.36 2.11
C THR A 11 9.12 -14.66 2.66
N ALA A 12 9.46 -15.78 2.03
CA ALA A 12 9.02 -17.10 2.48
C ALA A 12 10.08 -18.16 2.13
N ALA A 13 10.21 -19.19 2.95
CA ALA A 13 11.04 -20.35 2.60
C ALA A 13 10.46 -21.07 1.37
N GLY A 14 9.14 -21.21 1.30
CA GLY A 14 8.41 -21.83 0.19
C GLY A 14 7.66 -20.83 -0.69
N GLY A 15 6.50 -21.23 -1.20
CA GLY A 15 5.61 -20.38 -1.98
C GLY A 15 4.85 -19.34 -1.14
N GLY A 16 4.05 -18.51 -1.81
CA GLY A 16 3.05 -17.64 -1.15
C GLY A 16 3.42 -16.16 -1.02
N SER A 17 4.70 -15.80 -0.98
CA SER A 17 5.16 -14.40 -0.81
C SER A 17 4.54 -13.40 -1.81
N ARG A 18 4.32 -13.83 -3.06
CA ARG A 18 3.65 -13.03 -4.09
C ARG A 18 2.17 -12.78 -3.79
N LYS A 19 1.44 -13.78 -3.27
CA LYS A 19 0.03 -13.64 -2.90
C LYS A 19 -0.11 -12.73 -1.69
N VAL A 20 0.78 -12.88 -0.71
CA VAL A 20 0.83 -12.02 0.50
C VAL A 20 1.06 -10.56 0.13
N THR A 21 2.08 -10.24 -0.67
CA THR A 21 2.30 -8.84 -1.09
C THR A 21 1.15 -8.27 -1.91
N LYS A 22 0.42 -9.10 -2.69
CA LYS A 22 -0.82 -8.68 -3.36
C LYS A 22 -1.91 -8.32 -2.36
N SER A 23 -2.08 -9.13 -1.30
CA SER A 23 -3.06 -8.86 -0.24
C SER A 23 -2.73 -7.57 0.51
N ILE A 24 -1.48 -7.41 0.97
CA ILE A 24 -1.01 -6.20 1.65
C ILE A 24 -1.23 -4.96 0.78
N ALA A 25 -0.87 -5.03 -0.51
CA ALA A 25 -1.08 -3.91 -1.43
C ALA A 25 -2.57 -3.55 -1.61
N LYS A 26 -3.46 -4.56 -1.60
CA LYS A 26 -4.90 -4.33 -1.63
C LYS A 26 -5.38 -3.62 -0.36
N GLN A 27 -4.89 -4.02 0.82
CA GLN A 27 -5.24 -3.35 2.08
C GLN A 27 -4.76 -1.90 2.12
N LEU A 28 -3.52 -1.64 1.68
CA LEU A 28 -3.00 -0.28 1.56
C LEU A 28 -3.84 0.57 0.60
N PHE A 29 -4.33 -0.01 -0.49
CA PHE A 29 -5.25 0.68 -1.39
C PHE A 29 -6.57 1.06 -0.71
N TRP A 30 -7.17 0.15 0.07
CA TRP A 30 -8.37 0.45 0.86
C TRP A 30 -8.15 1.56 1.89
N MET A 31 -6.96 1.63 2.49
CA MET A 31 -6.57 2.72 3.39
C MET A 31 -6.26 4.04 2.65
N GLY A 32 -6.32 4.06 1.33
CA GLY A 32 -6.10 5.26 0.53
C GLY A 32 -4.68 5.44 -0.01
N VAL A 33 -3.83 4.42 -0.07
CA VAL A 33 -2.50 4.51 -0.68
C VAL A 33 -2.57 4.09 -2.15
N HIS A 34 -2.48 5.05 -3.07
CA HIS A 34 -2.59 4.75 -4.50
C HIS A 34 -1.37 4.01 -5.07
N LYS A 35 -0.16 4.48 -4.75
CA LYS A 35 1.09 3.94 -5.28
C LYS A 35 1.69 2.95 -4.29
N VAL A 36 1.56 1.66 -4.59
CA VAL A 36 2.15 0.60 -3.77
C VAL A 36 3.11 -0.24 -4.61
N TYR A 37 4.36 -0.31 -4.18
CA TYR A 37 5.34 -1.24 -4.73
C TYR A 37 5.28 -2.56 -3.98
N ARG A 38 5.49 -3.67 -4.69
CA ARG A 38 5.50 -5.01 -4.10
C ARG A 38 6.85 -5.64 -4.32
N PHE A 39 7.46 -6.11 -3.24
CA PHE A 39 8.69 -6.86 -3.26
C PHE A 39 8.48 -8.21 -2.59
N HIS A 40 8.64 -9.28 -3.35
CA HIS A 40 8.46 -10.63 -2.84
C HIS A 40 9.62 -11.52 -3.25
N LYS A 41 10.06 -12.36 -2.32
CA LYS A 41 11.13 -13.34 -2.60
C LYS A 41 10.89 -14.64 -1.85
N ASN A 42 10.96 -15.76 -2.58
CA ASN A 42 11.05 -17.07 -1.96
C ASN A 42 12.53 -17.36 -1.74
N VAL A 43 12.96 -17.42 -0.48
CA VAL A 43 14.38 -17.56 -0.10
C VAL A 43 14.86 -19.01 -0.13
N LYS A 44 13.93 -19.99 -0.21
CA LYS A 44 14.23 -21.42 -0.32
C LYS A 44 15.13 -21.95 0.80
N SER A 45 15.01 -21.36 1.98
CA SER A 45 15.83 -21.72 3.14
C SER A 45 15.13 -21.36 4.44
N SER A 46 15.45 -22.11 5.50
CA SER A 46 14.96 -21.86 6.87
C SER A 46 15.79 -20.81 7.61
N THR A 47 17.05 -20.60 7.23
CA THR A 47 17.94 -19.60 7.83
C THR A 47 18.61 -18.74 6.76
N TRP A 48 18.98 -17.51 7.10
CA TRP A 48 19.57 -16.56 6.15
C TRP A 48 20.95 -17.00 5.65
N GLN A 49 21.74 -17.63 6.51
CA GLN A 49 23.07 -18.14 6.20
C GLN A 49 23.00 -19.15 5.04
N MET A 50 21.98 -20.01 5.07
CA MET A 50 21.73 -21.07 4.10
C MET A 50 21.04 -20.59 2.81
N VAL A 51 20.74 -19.29 2.67
CA VAL A 51 20.24 -18.72 1.41
C VAL A 51 21.38 -18.61 0.41
N SER A 52 21.17 -19.11 -0.81
CA SER A 52 22.18 -19.07 -1.86
C SER A 52 22.58 -17.64 -2.23
N ASN A 53 23.86 -17.45 -2.57
CA ASN A 53 24.40 -16.14 -2.98
C ASN A 53 23.60 -15.53 -4.14
N LYS A 54 23.19 -16.35 -5.11
CA LYS A 54 22.31 -15.94 -6.21
C LYS A 54 20.99 -15.31 -5.73
N ILE A 55 20.38 -15.84 -4.68
CA ILE A 55 19.15 -15.26 -4.11
C ILE A 55 19.48 -13.97 -3.35
N LYS A 56 20.56 -13.95 -2.56
CA LYS A 56 21.01 -12.75 -1.82
C LYS A 56 21.29 -11.58 -2.77
N GLU A 57 22.06 -11.80 -3.83
CA GLU A 57 22.32 -10.81 -4.88
C GLU A 57 21.05 -10.35 -5.58
N SER A 58 20.11 -11.26 -5.86
CA SER A 58 18.84 -10.88 -6.46
C SER A 58 17.98 -10.05 -5.52
N ILE A 59 18.07 -10.28 -4.20
CA ILE A 59 17.41 -9.44 -3.21
C ILE A 59 18.02 -8.04 -3.24
N ASP A 60 19.35 -7.95 -3.14
CA ASP A 60 20.09 -6.69 -3.11
C ASP A 60 19.84 -5.81 -4.35
N LYS A 61 19.97 -6.41 -5.56
CA LYS A 61 19.64 -5.72 -6.82
C LYS A 61 18.18 -5.26 -6.85
N GLY A 62 17.28 -6.09 -6.33
CA GLY A 62 15.85 -5.82 -6.30
C GLY A 62 15.46 -4.70 -5.34
N THR A 63 16.00 -4.71 -4.13
CA THR A 63 15.78 -3.68 -3.10
C THR A 63 16.40 -2.36 -3.51
N THR A 64 17.62 -2.37 -4.07
CA THR A 64 18.27 -1.16 -4.59
C THR A 64 17.46 -0.51 -5.71
N LYS A 65 17.00 -1.31 -6.68
CA LYS A 65 16.12 -0.81 -7.76
C LYS A 65 14.79 -0.28 -7.21
N LEU A 66 14.26 -0.91 -6.17
CA LEU A 66 13.02 -0.49 -5.54
C LEU A 66 13.17 0.84 -4.78
N SER A 67 14.23 1.02 -3.98
CA SER A 67 14.45 2.27 -3.24
C SER A 67 14.51 3.46 -4.19
N ARG A 68 15.31 3.37 -5.27
CA ARG A 68 15.38 4.41 -6.31
C ARG A 68 14.00 4.76 -6.90
N LYS A 69 13.16 3.75 -7.15
CA LYS A 69 11.80 3.97 -7.67
C LYS A 69 10.90 4.65 -6.63
N VAL A 70 11.01 4.27 -5.37
CA VAL A 70 10.24 4.85 -4.27
C VAL A 70 10.63 6.31 -4.07
N GLU A 71 11.92 6.59 -3.91
CA GLU A 71 12.49 7.94 -3.76
C GLU A 71 12.03 8.87 -4.88
N ALA A 72 12.09 8.41 -6.12
CA ALA A 72 11.63 9.20 -7.28
C ALA A 72 10.15 9.59 -7.23
N ASN A 73 9.32 8.90 -6.44
CA ASN A 73 7.87 9.11 -6.34
C ASN A 73 7.43 9.78 -5.02
N ILE A 74 8.27 9.81 -3.98
CA ILE A 74 7.94 10.51 -2.73
C ILE A 74 7.62 11.98 -3.04
N GLY A 75 6.53 12.50 -2.44
CA GLY A 75 6.05 13.88 -2.65
C GLY A 75 5.38 14.13 -4.00
N LYS A 76 5.46 13.20 -4.96
CA LYS A 76 4.90 13.36 -6.31
C LYS A 76 3.64 12.53 -6.55
N VAL A 77 3.35 11.56 -5.68
CA VAL A 77 2.18 10.69 -5.83
C VAL A 77 0.89 11.46 -5.61
N ARG A 78 -0.01 11.33 -6.58
CA ARG A 78 -1.40 11.78 -6.50
C ARG A 78 -2.32 10.57 -6.61
N PRO A 79 -3.53 10.64 -6.02
CA PRO A 79 -4.50 9.57 -6.15
C PRO A 79 -4.99 9.48 -7.60
N GLY A 80 -4.89 8.28 -8.18
CA GLY A 80 -5.45 7.97 -9.48
C GLY A 80 -6.97 7.85 -9.47
N LEU A 81 -7.57 7.73 -10.65
CA LEU A 81 -9.03 7.73 -10.85
C LEU A 81 -9.75 6.67 -9.99
N GLY A 82 -9.22 5.44 -9.94
CA GLY A 82 -9.83 4.37 -9.15
C GLY A 82 -9.89 4.67 -7.64
N LEU A 83 -8.87 5.32 -7.08
CA LEU A 83 -8.89 5.69 -5.66
C LEU A 83 -9.83 6.87 -5.39
N ARG A 84 -9.92 7.83 -6.32
CA ARG A 84 -10.89 8.94 -6.24
C ARG A 84 -12.33 8.42 -6.29
N PHE A 85 -12.59 7.45 -7.17
CA PHE A 85 -13.88 6.80 -7.28
C PHE A 85 -14.24 6.08 -5.98
N LEU A 86 -13.32 5.25 -5.46
CA LEU A 86 -13.51 4.57 -4.17
C LEU A 86 -13.80 5.58 -3.04
N PHE A 87 -13.03 6.68 -2.96
CA PHE A 87 -13.25 7.71 -1.96
C PHE A 87 -14.66 8.32 -2.04
N ASN A 88 -15.18 8.58 -3.25
CA ASN A 88 -16.53 9.11 -3.41
C ASN A 88 -17.62 8.11 -2.97
N ILE A 89 -17.43 6.80 -3.23
CA ILE A 89 -18.34 5.78 -2.69
C ILE A 89 -18.34 5.81 -1.17
N MET A 90 -17.15 5.76 -0.56
CA MET A 90 -17.01 5.78 0.91
C MET A 90 -17.60 7.07 1.51
N LYS A 91 -17.42 8.21 0.85
CA LYS A 91 -18.02 9.48 1.25
C LYS A 91 -19.55 9.41 1.29
N LEU A 92 -20.18 8.84 0.26
CA LEU A 92 -21.63 8.69 0.23
C LEU A 92 -22.12 7.78 1.36
N MET A 93 -21.43 6.66 1.56
CA MET A 93 -21.72 5.75 2.67
C MET A 93 -21.58 6.43 4.03
N GLN A 94 -20.58 7.30 4.22
CA GLN A 94 -20.40 8.02 5.49
C GLN A 94 -21.43 9.12 5.73
N LYS A 95 -22.00 9.71 4.68
CA LYS A 95 -23.10 10.67 4.85
C LYS A 95 -24.34 10.01 5.44
N SER A 96 -24.68 8.82 4.95
CA SER A 96 -25.81 8.02 5.44
C SER A 96 -25.47 7.12 6.62
N ASN A 97 -24.22 7.09 7.08
CA ASN A 97 -23.80 6.28 8.22
C ASN A 97 -24.43 6.82 9.52
N ASN A 98 -25.21 5.98 10.20
CA ASN A 98 -25.79 6.27 11.51
C ASN A 98 -25.39 5.22 12.56
N TRP A 99 -24.46 4.31 12.24
CA TRP A 99 -24.07 3.17 13.09
C TRP A 99 -22.66 3.30 13.67
N ASN A 100 -21.78 4.08 13.04
CA ASN A 100 -20.44 4.38 13.54
C ASN A 100 -20.16 5.87 13.49
N GLU A 101 -20.52 6.55 14.58
CA GLU A 101 -20.37 8.00 14.72
C GLU A 101 -18.92 8.44 14.76
N VAL A 102 -18.01 7.63 15.33
CA VAL A 102 -16.58 7.96 15.44
C VAL A 102 -15.97 8.16 14.06
N ASP A 103 -16.21 7.23 13.14
CA ASP A 103 -15.66 7.31 11.78
C ASP A 103 -16.35 8.46 11.00
N LYS A 104 -17.66 8.62 11.14
CA LYS A 104 -18.38 9.75 10.51
C LYS A 104 -17.87 11.11 10.99
N ASN A 105 -17.63 11.26 12.29
CA ASN A 105 -17.11 12.49 12.88
C ASN A 105 -15.71 12.80 12.38
N TYR A 106 -14.83 11.80 12.32
CA TYR A 106 -13.51 11.95 11.71
C TYR A 106 -13.60 12.45 10.25
N TRP A 107 -14.49 11.90 9.44
CA TRP A 107 -14.71 12.37 8.07
C TRP A 107 -15.27 13.80 8.00
N LYS A 108 -16.15 14.17 8.94
CA LYS A 108 -16.74 15.50 9.04
C LYS A 108 -15.70 16.55 9.47
N GLU A 109 -14.90 16.27 10.49
CA GLU A 109 -13.82 17.14 10.98
C GLU A 109 -12.78 17.42 9.90
N ASN A 110 -12.45 16.41 9.10
CA ASN A 110 -11.57 16.57 7.95
C ASN A 110 -12.25 17.29 6.75
N GLY A 111 -13.54 17.60 6.83
CA GLY A 111 -14.35 18.25 5.79
C GLY A 111 -14.59 17.39 4.54
N TRP A 112 -14.34 16.08 4.63
CA TRP A 112 -14.41 15.15 3.50
C TRP A 112 -15.83 14.87 3.04
N LEU A 113 -16.81 15.03 3.93
CA LEU A 113 -18.23 14.95 3.60
C LEU A 113 -18.68 16.13 2.71
N ASP A 114 -17.92 17.22 2.68
CA ASP A 114 -18.24 18.43 1.93
C ASP A 114 -17.36 18.57 0.67
N LYS A 115 -16.79 19.75 0.43
CA LYS A 115 -15.99 20.02 -0.78
C LYS A 115 -14.51 19.67 -0.62
N LYS A 116 -13.97 19.55 0.61
CA LYS A 116 -12.55 19.24 0.82
C LYS A 116 -12.21 17.83 0.32
N ARG A 117 -10.96 17.67 -0.11
CA ARG A 117 -10.40 16.38 -0.54
C ARG A 117 -9.09 16.14 0.21
N PRO A 118 -8.75 14.88 0.52
CA PRO A 118 -7.56 14.55 1.30
C PRO A 118 -6.26 14.54 0.49
N TRP A 119 -6.30 15.09 -0.73
CA TRP A 119 -5.18 15.15 -1.67
C TRP A 119 -5.11 16.51 -2.35
#